data_AF-A0A7W2EDC3-F1
#
_entry.id   AF-A0A7W2EDC3-F1
#
_cell.length_a   1.000
_cell.length_b   1.000
_cell.length_c   1.000
_cell.angle_alpha   90.00
_cell.angle_beta   90.00
_cell.angle_gamma   90.00
#
_symmetry.space_group_name_H-M   'P 1'
#
loop_
_entity.id
_entity.type
_entity.pdbx_description
1 polymer ?
#
loop_
_entity_poly.entity_id
_entity_poly.type
_entity_poly.pdbx_seq_one_letter_code
_entity_poly.pdbx_strand_id
1 'polypeptide(L)'
;MDQQSKIHYKGWEIMPVALPTSDRRWTASCDIARAGVDGVEVFEGATMQFLRETEDDAIAAACDEAIRQIDNLIANPLVRLA
;
A
#
# COMPACT_ATOMS: atom_id res chain seq x y z
N MET A 1 1.68 13.04 14.28
CA MET A 1 1.28 12.08 13.24
C MET A 1 2.10 10.85 13.49
N ASP A 2 1.51 9.90 14.21
CA ASP A 2 2.17 8.62 14.47
C ASP A 2 2.41 7.92 13.14
N GLN A 3 3.63 7.42 12.97
CA GLN A 3 3.99 6.59 11.83
C GLN A 3 3.01 5.42 11.77
N GLN A 4 2.10 5.42 10.79
CA GLN A 4 1.29 4.27 10.46
C GLN A 4 2.24 3.06 10.31
N SER A 5 2.09 2.09 11.20
CA SER A 5 3.00 0.97 11.38
C SER A 5 3.24 0.26 10.05
N LYS A 6 4.49 0.28 9.58
CA LYS A 6 4.88 -0.40 8.34
C LYS A 6 4.58 -1.89 8.45
N ILE A 7 3.93 -2.46 7.44
CA ILE A 7 3.61 -3.88 7.39
C ILE A 7 4.69 -4.58 6.56
N HIS A 8 5.36 -5.56 7.16
CA HIS A 8 6.37 -6.35 6.48
C HIS A 8 5.70 -7.57 5.82
N TYR A 9 5.84 -7.72 4.49
CA TYR A 9 5.22 -8.79 3.72
C TYR A 9 6.17 -9.36 2.67
N LYS A 10 6.58 -10.63 2.81
CA LYS A 10 7.43 -11.35 1.84
C LYS A 10 8.71 -10.60 1.39
N GLY A 11 9.33 -9.86 2.31
CA GLY A 11 10.52 -9.04 2.02
C GLY A 11 10.23 -7.66 1.41
N TRP A 12 8.96 -7.26 1.40
CA TRP A 12 8.49 -5.92 1.06
C TRP A 12 7.97 -5.20 2.30
N GLU A 13 8.05 -3.87 2.25
CA GLU A 13 7.41 -2.96 3.20
C GLU A 13 6.15 -2.38 2.55
N ILE A 14 5.02 -2.44 3.27
CA ILE A 14 3.77 -1.79 2.91
C ILE A 14 3.56 -0.63 3.89
N MET A 15 3.44 0.58 3.37
CA MET A 15 3.32 1.81 4.15
C MET A 15 1.94 2.42 3.86
N PRO A 16 0.95 2.20 4.75
CA PRO A 16 -0.35 2.81 4.57
C PRO A 16 -0.29 4.31 4.83
N VAL A 17 -1.09 5.05 4.08
CA VAL A 17 -1.39 6.47 4.27
C VAL A 17 -2.91 6.60 4.25
N ALA A 18 -3.49 7.05 5.35
CA ALA A 18 -4.91 7.36 5.44
C ALA A 18 -5.16 8.85 5.65
N LEU A 19 -6.18 9.38 4.98
CA LEU A 19 -6.60 10.77 5.05
C LEU A 19 -8.12 10.85 5.22
N PRO A 20 -8.64 11.72 6.11
CA PRO A 20 -10.07 11.95 6.21
C PRO A 20 -10.56 12.75 4.99
N THR A 21 -11.80 12.49 4.56
CA THR A 21 -12.48 13.22 3.49
C THR A 21 -13.54 14.18 4.07
N SER A 22 -13.98 15.15 3.26
CA SER A 22 -14.92 16.20 3.71
C SER A 22 -16.30 15.69 4.13
N ASP A 23 -16.65 14.47 3.77
CA ASP A 23 -17.94 13.82 4.02
C ASP A 23 -17.89 12.79 5.15
N ARG A 24 -16.95 12.95 6.10
CA ARG A 24 -16.74 12.05 7.25
C ARG A 24 -16.41 10.60 6.86
N ARG A 25 -15.87 10.39 5.66
CA ARG A 25 -15.28 9.14 5.23
C ARG A 25 -13.75 9.21 5.34
N TRP A 26 -13.12 8.10 5.06
CA TRP A 26 -11.67 7.96 5.02
C TRP A 26 -11.25 7.44 3.66
N THR A 27 -10.16 7.99 3.15
CA THR A 27 -9.44 7.43 2.03
C THR A 27 -8.10 6.88 2.50
N ALA A 28 -7.68 5.75 1.97
CA ALA A 28 -6.33 5.27 2.18
C ALA A 28 -5.71 4.75 0.89
N SER A 29 -4.39 4.81 0.86
CA SER A 29 -3.51 4.20 -0.13
C SER A 29 -2.34 3.53 0.58
N CYS A 30 -1.65 2.62 -0.09
CA CYS A 30 -0.43 2.02 0.42
C CYS A 30 0.70 2.20 -0.59
N ASP A 31 1.86 2.62 -0.10
CA ASP A 31 3.11 2.55 -0.86
C ASP A 31 3.77 1.20 -0.58
N ILE A 32 4.38 0.58 -1.59
CA ILE A 32 5.13 -0.67 -1.44
C ILE A 32 6.61 -0.46 -1.78
N ALA A 33 7.51 -0.96 -0.94
CA ALA A 33 8.94 -0.82 -1.13
C ALA A 33 9.65 -2.15 -0.93
N ARG A 34 10.72 -2.37 -1.69
CA ARG A 34 11.63 -3.51 -1.50
C ARG A 34 13.06 -3.00 -1.40
N ALA A 35 13.83 -3.53 -0.45
CA ALA A 35 15.27 -3.31 -0.45
C ALA A 35 15.91 -4.09 -1.61
N GLY A 36 16.42 -3.36 -2.61
CA GLY A 36 17.27 -3.87 -3.68
C GLY A 36 18.75 -3.83 -3.30
N VAL A 37 19.60 -4.31 -4.22
CA VAL A 37 21.06 -4.38 -4.01
C VAL A 37 21.71 -2.98 -3.96
N ASP A 38 21.06 -1.97 -4.55
CA ASP A 38 21.54 -0.60 -4.68
C ASP A 38 20.79 0.41 -3.80
N GLY A 39 19.86 -0.05 -2.94
CA GLY A 39 19.04 0.81 -2.07
C GLY A 39 17.58 0.37 -2.01
N VAL A 40 16.73 1.21 -1.40
CA VAL A 40 15.27 0.97 -1.35
C VAL A 40 14.67 1.30 -2.72
N GLU A 41 14.21 0.28 -3.43
CA GLU A 41 13.34 0.46 -4.60
C GLU A 41 11.92 0.70 -4.08
N VAL A 42 11.50 1.96 -4.08
CA VAL A 42 10.12 2.34 -3.82
C VAL A 42 9.35 2.15 -5.12
N PHE A 43 8.42 1.22 -5.12
CA PHE A 43 7.46 1.09 -6.21
C PHE A 43 6.23 1.90 -5.77
N GLU A 44 5.97 3.03 -6.41
CA GLU A 44 4.72 3.79 -6.26
C GLU A 44 3.56 3.00 -6.89
N GLY A 45 3.29 1.81 -6.37
CA GLY A 45 2.02 1.14 -6.52
C GLY A 45 1.03 1.83 -5.61
N ALA A 46 0.69 3.09 -5.90
CA ALA A 46 -0.37 3.78 -5.19
C ALA A 46 -1.64 2.96 -5.40
N THR A 47 -2.03 2.21 -4.39
CA THR A 47 -3.32 1.52 -4.42
C THR A 47 -4.40 2.60 -4.61
N MET A 48 -5.38 2.30 -5.47
CA MET A 48 -6.47 3.26 -5.75
C MET A 48 -7.05 3.75 -4.44
N GLN A 49 -7.33 5.04 -4.32
CA GLN A 49 -7.89 5.63 -3.10
C GLN A 49 -9.18 4.90 -2.68
N PHE A 50 -9.13 4.15 -1.58
CA PHE A 50 -10.29 3.40 -1.07
C PHE A 50 -11.11 4.27 -0.14
N LEU A 51 -12.33 4.64 -0.54
CA LEU A 51 -13.25 5.29 0.37
C LEU A 51 -13.97 4.29 1.28
N ARG A 52 -13.89 4.51 2.59
CA ARG A 52 -14.59 3.73 3.64
C ARG A 52 -15.12 4.64 4.74
N GLU A 53 -16.00 4.09 5.57
CA GLU A 53 -16.60 4.84 6.69
C GLU A 53 -15.61 5.07 7.84
N THR A 54 -14.66 4.14 8.03
CA THR A 54 -13.66 4.20 9.10
C THR A 54 -12.24 4.24 8.52
N GLU A 55 -11.31 4.79 9.30
CA GLU A 55 -9.88 4.81 8.98
C GLU A 55 -9.33 3.39 8.81
N ASP A 56 -9.64 2.52 9.77
CA ASP A 56 -9.17 1.13 9.78
C ASP A 56 -9.65 0.34 8.57
N ASP A 57 -10.92 0.50 8.15
CA ASP A 57 -11.46 -0.17 6.97
C ASP A 57 -10.78 0.33 5.68
N ALA A 58 -10.47 1.63 5.61
CA ALA A 58 -9.77 2.20 4.46
C ALA A 58 -8.35 1.62 4.36
N ILE A 59 -7.63 1.58 5.49
CA ILE A 59 -6.28 1.02 5.58
C ILE A 59 -6.30 -0.47 5.24
N ALA A 60 -7.22 -1.26 5.79
CA ALA A 60 -7.33 -2.68 5.51
C ALA A 60 -7.52 -2.94 4.00
N ALA A 61 -8.44 -2.19 3.36
CA ALA A 61 -8.67 -2.30 1.92
C ALA A 61 -7.42 -1.94 1.09
N ALA A 62 -6.70 -0.89 1.49
CA ALA A 62 -5.47 -0.47 0.83
C ALA A 62 -4.34 -1.51 0.98
N CYS A 63 -4.20 -2.10 2.16
CA CYS A 63 -3.21 -3.13 2.45
C CYS A 63 -3.50 -4.46 1.74
N ASP A 64 -4.75 -4.88 1.65
CA ASP A 64 -5.15 -6.09 0.93
C ASP A 64 -4.81 -5.99 -0.57
N GLU A 65 -5.04 -4.83 -1.17
CA GLU A 65 -4.67 -4.58 -2.56
C GLU A 65 -3.15 -4.54 -2.74
N ALA A 66 -2.41 -3.92 -1.82
CA ALA A 66 -0.94 -3.90 -1.85
C ALA A 66 -0.34 -5.31 -1.76
N ILE A 67 -0.90 -6.17 -0.90
CA ILE A 67 -0.53 -7.59 -0.80
C ILE A 67 -0.75 -8.29 -2.14
N ARG A 68 -1.92 -8.09 -2.76
CA ARG A 68 -2.25 -8.68 -4.07
C ARG A 68 -1.29 -8.20 -5.16
N GLN A 69 -0.90 -6.93 -5.15
CA GLN A 69 0.09 -6.39 -6.09
C GLN A 69 1.47 -7.04 -5.89
N ILE A 70 1.93 -7.16 -4.64
CA ILE A 70 3.18 -7.85 -4.31
C ILE A 70 3.14 -9.31 -4.77
N ASP A 71 2.04 -10.02 -4.52
CA ASP A 71 1.88 -11.40 -4.97
C ASP A 71 1.96 -11.55 -6.49
N ASN A 72 1.35 -10.61 -7.24
CA ASN A 72 1.44 -10.60 -8.69
C ASN A 72 2.87 -10.30 -9.19
N LEU A 73 3.58 -9.36 -8.54
CA LEU A 73 4.98 -9.05 -8.86
C LEU A 73 5.91 -10.23 -8.59
N ILE A 74 5.69 -10.95 -7.49
CA ILE A 74 6.45 -12.16 -7.14
C ILE A 74 6.15 -13.28 -8.14
N ALA A 75 4.88 -13.48 -8.51
CA ALA A 75 4.47 -14.53 -9.45
C ALA A 75 4.95 -14.26 -10.88
N ASN A 76 4.99 -12.99 -11.31
CA ASN A 76 5.48 -12.60 -12.62
C ASN A 76 6.13 -11.20 -12.58
N PRO A 77 7.48 -11.13 -12.46
CA PRO A 77 8.20 -9.87 -12.39
C PRO A 77 8.09 -8.97 -13.63
N LEU A 78 7.58 -9.49 -14.76
CA LEU A 78 7.35 -8.72 -15.99
C LEU A 78 6.02 -7.96 -16.00
N VAL A 79 5.18 -8.13 -14.98
CA VAL A 79 3.97 -7.32 -14.80
C VAL A 79 4.38 -5.89 -14.40
N ARG A 80 4.74 -5.07 -15.39
CA ARG A 80 4.77 -3.62 -15.21
C ARG A 80 3.33 -3.15 -15.09
N LEU A 81 3.01 -2.55 -13.94
CA LEU A 81 1.79 -1.78 -13.73
C LEU A 81 1.75 -0.68 -14.79
N ALA A 82 0.80 -0.79 -15.73
CA ALA A 82 0.54 0.19 -16.78
C ALA A 82 -0.35 1.32 -16.25
#